data_AF-A0AAW1CBI0-F1
#
_entry.id   AF-A0AAW1CBI0-F1
#
_cell.length_a   1.000
_cell.length_b   1.000
_cell.length_c   1.000
_cell.angle_alpha   90.00
_cell.angle_beta   90.00
_cell.angle_gamma   90.00
#
_symmetry.space_group_name_H-M   'P 1'
#
loop_
_entity.id
_entity.type
_entity.pdbx_description
1 polymer ?
#
loop_
_entity_poly.entity_id
_entity_poly.type
_entity_poly.pdbx_seq_one_letter_code
_entity_poly.pdbx_strand_id
1 'polypeptide(L)'
;MDSNQLEAFLTAQTKKPGGITTDHAIVVAKFWKNQRAKIHESLINQSKWENSLKNISWRIDLKTQSRHIDQMNSPVAIVEMELEKNGQVRAFYFILPM
;
A
#
# COMPACT_ATOMS: atom_id res chain seq x y z
N MET A 1 -19.07 5.91 1.77
CA MET A 1 -20.05 6.85 2.36
C MET A 1 -21.40 6.62 1.70
N ASP A 2 -22.41 6.25 2.49
CA ASP A 2 -23.78 6.11 2.03
C ASP A 2 -24.49 7.48 1.92
N SER A 3 -25.72 7.49 1.39
CA SER A 3 -26.49 8.73 1.17
C SER A 3 -26.80 9.48 2.47
N ASN A 4 -27.05 8.78 3.58
CA ASN A 4 -27.39 9.40 4.85
C ASN A 4 -26.17 10.09 5.47
N GLN A 5 -25.02 9.43 5.38
CA GLN A 5 -23.75 10.01 5.82
C GLN A 5 -23.40 11.26 4.99
N LEU A 6 -23.59 11.23 3.67
CA LEU A 6 -23.31 12.36 2.79
C LEU A 6 -24.19 13.58 3.14
N GLU A 7 -25.48 13.37 3.33
CA GLU A 7 -26.41 14.44 3.74
C GLU A 7 -26.03 15.02 5.10
N ALA A 8 -25.69 14.18 6.08
CA ALA A 8 -25.24 14.64 7.40
C ALA A 8 -23.95 15.48 7.30
N PHE A 9 -22.98 15.05 6.47
CA PHE A 9 -21.74 15.79 6.25
C PHE A 9 -21.98 17.14 5.57
N LEU A 10 -22.77 17.17 4.50
CA LEU A 10 -23.06 18.41 3.78
C LEU A 10 -23.86 19.39 4.66
N THR A 11 -24.80 18.89 5.46
CA THR A 11 -25.54 19.69 6.44
C THR A 11 -24.63 20.29 7.51
N ALA A 12 -23.63 19.54 7.98
CA ALA A 12 -22.64 20.07 8.91
C ALA A 12 -21.78 21.17 8.26
N GLN A 13 -21.44 21.02 6.99
CA GLN A 13 -20.59 21.98 6.27
C GLN A 13 -21.31 23.27 5.87
N THR A 14 -22.63 23.24 5.64
CA THR A 14 -23.42 24.45 5.36
C THR A 14 -23.78 25.24 6.62
N LYS A 15 -23.87 24.56 7.78
CA LYS A 15 -24.12 25.22 9.08
C LYS A 15 -22.88 25.81 9.74
N LYS A 16 -21.69 25.46 9.26
CA LYS A 16 -20.42 25.94 9.83
C LYS A 16 -20.16 27.41 9.44
N PRO A 17 -19.68 28.28 10.35
CA PRO A 17 -19.24 29.63 10.01
C PRO A 17 -18.08 29.58 9.02
N GLY A 18 -18.20 30.27 7.88
CA GLY A 18 -17.22 30.17 6.77
C GLY A 18 -17.26 28.84 6.02
N GLY A 19 -18.34 28.08 6.18
CA GLY A 19 -18.59 26.83 5.47
C GLY A 19 -18.99 27.02 4.01
N ILE A 20 -19.38 25.92 3.37
CA ILE A 20 -19.79 25.95 1.96
C ILE A 20 -21.24 26.42 1.81
N THR A 21 -21.55 27.11 0.72
CA THR A 21 -22.93 27.50 0.40
C THR A 21 -23.77 26.29 0.02
N THR A 22 -25.09 26.45 0.10
CA THR A 22 -26.05 25.41 -0.31
C THR A 22 -25.84 24.97 -1.76
N ASP A 23 -25.56 25.91 -2.67
CA ASP A 23 -25.31 25.60 -4.08
C ASP A 23 -24.07 24.73 -4.27
N HIS A 24 -22.98 25.04 -3.53
CA HIS A 24 -21.79 24.19 -3.52
C HIS A 24 -22.09 22.80 -2.98
N ALA A 25 -22.88 22.69 -1.91
CA ALA A 25 -23.27 21.40 -1.35
C ALA A 25 -24.07 20.54 -2.35
N ILE A 26 -24.96 21.15 -3.15
CA ILE A 26 -25.71 20.46 -4.21
C ILE A 26 -24.76 19.91 -5.29
N VAL A 27 -23.78 20.70 -5.72
CA VAL A 27 -22.79 20.26 -6.71
C VAL A 27 -21.94 19.11 -6.18
N VAL A 28 -21.48 19.21 -4.92
CA VAL A 28 -20.73 18.14 -4.25
C VAL A 28 -21.56 16.87 -4.12
N ALA A 29 -22.85 16.98 -3.75
CA ALA A 29 -23.76 15.84 -3.67
C ALA A 29 -23.92 15.14 -5.03
N LYS A 30 -24.11 15.90 -6.11
CA LYS A 30 -24.20 15.37 -7.47
C LYS A 30 -22.89 14.70 -7.90
N PHE A 31 -21.74 15.34 -7.62
CA PHE A 31 -20.44 14.79 -7.92
C PHE A 31 -20.23 13.44 -7.20
N TRP A 32 -20.49 13.38 -5.90
CA TRP A 32 -20.34 12.16 -5.13
C TRP A 32 -21.25 11.05 -5.65
N LYS A 33 -22.54 11.34 -5.89
CA LYS A 33 -23.49 10.35 -6.45
C LYS A 33 -23.01 9.78 -7.78
N ASN A 34 -22.47 10.62 -8.66
CA ASN A 34 -22.03 10.21 -10.00
C ASN A 34 -20.65 9.52 -10.03
N GLN A 35 -19.74 9.90 -9.13
CA GLN A 35 -18.34 9.47 -9.19
C GLN A 35 -17.93 8.49 -8.09
N ARG A 36 -18.79 8.18 -7.10
CA ARG A 36 -18.39 7.32 -5.96
C ARG A 36 -17.78 5.98 -6.39
N ALA A 37 -18.29 5.38 -7.46
CA ALA A 37 -17.81 4.09 -7.94
C ALA A 37 -16.37 4.19 -8.45
N LYS A 38 -16.07 5.22 -9.26
CA LYS A 38 -14.72 5.48 -9.77
C LYS A 38 -13.75 5.87 -8.66
N ILE A 39 -14.20 6.68 -7.70
CA ILE A 39 -13.39 7.04 -6.53
C ILE A 39 -13.06 5.79 -5.72
N HIS A 40 -14.05 4.93 -5.49
CA HIS A 40 -13.87 3.68 -4.75
C HIS A 40 -12.92 2.73 -5.49
N GLU A 41 -13.10 2.54 -6.79
CA GLU A 41 -12.22 1.73 -7.62
C GLU A 41 -10.79 2.27 -7.65
N SER A 42 -10.61 3.58 -7.84
CA SER A 42 -9.30 4.23 -7.79
C SER A 42 -8.64 4.05 -6.42
N LEU A 43 -9.38 4.23 -5.34
CA LEU A 43 -8.86 4.05 -3.99
C LEU A 43 -8.46 2.60 -3.75
N ILE A 44 -9.28 1.64 -4.19
CA ILE A 44 -8.94 0.21 -4.14
C ILE A 44 -7.66 -0.06 -4.92
N ASN A 45 -7.55 0.38 -6.17
CA ASN A 45 -6.38 0.11 -7.01
C ASN A 45 -5.08 0.75 -6.46
N GLN A 46 -5.19 1.88 -5.77
CA GLN A 46 -4.05 2.50 -5.08
C GLN A 46 -3.71 1.84 -3.74
N SER A 47 -4.72 1.30 -3.04
CA SER A 47 -4.56 0.68 -1.72
C SER A 47 -4.22 -0.80 -1.82
N LYS A 48 -4.50 -1.45 -2.95
CA LYS A 48 -4.07 -2.81 -3.23
C LYS A 48 -2.55 -2.83 -3.30
N TRP A 49 -1.98 -3.80 -2.60
CA TRP A 49 -0.57 -4.15 -2.75
C TRP A 49 -0.42 -4.89 -4.09
N GLU A 50 -0.45 -4.16 -5.20
CA GLU A 50 -0.24 -4.64 -6.58
C GLU A 50 1.25 -4.98 -6.83
N ASN A 51 1.93 -5.50 -5.81
CA ASN A 51 3.26 -6.03 -5.96
C ASN A 51 3.09 -7.49 -6.39
N SER A 52 3.22 -7.75 -7.70
CA SER A 52 3.30 -9.13 -8.16
C SER A 52 4.70 -9.66 -7.86
N LEU A 53 4.78 -10.86 -7.29
CA LEU A 53 6.05 -11.56 -7.15
C LEU A 53 6.49 -12.04 -8.53
N LYS A 54 7.60 -11.51 -9.04
CA LYS A 54 8.16 -11.91 -10.34
C LYS A 54 9.09 -13.09 -10.22
N ASN A 55 9.95 -13.06 -9.21
CA ASN A 55 10.99 -14.05 -9.04
C ASN A 55 11.34 -14.23 -7.57
N ILE A 56 11.72 -15.45 -7.22
CA ILE A 56 12.41 -15.77 -5.96
C ILE A 56 13.62 -16.62 -6.32
N SER A 57 14.80 -16.13 -5.98
CA SER A 57 16.04 -16.89 -5.99
C SER A 57 16.53 -17.05 -4.55
N TRP A 58 17.11 -18.19 -4.22
CA TRP A 58 17.68 -18.41 -2.91
C TRP A 58 18.93 -19.28 -3.00
N ARG A 59 19.83 -19.08 -2.03
CA ARG A 59 20.99 -19.95 -1.83
C ARG A 59 21.26 -20.10 -0.34
N ILE A 60 21.89 -21.20 0.02
CA ILE A 60 22.32 -21.49 1.39
C ILE A 60 23.83 -21.36 1.43
N ASP A 61 24.32 -20.43 2.22
CA ASP A 61 25.74 -20.17 2.45
C ASP A 61 26.11 -20.57 3.90
N LEU A 62 27.41 -20.74 4.16
CA LEU A 62 27.94 -20.90 5.52
C LEU A 62 28.59 -19.59 5.96
N LYS A 63 28.31 -19.13 7.18
CA LYS A 63 29.04 -18.00 7.77
C LYS A 63 30.49 -18.39 8.05
N THR A 64 31.44 -17.66 7.48
CA THR A 64 32.86 -17.81 7.82
C THR A 64 33.29 -16.69 8.78
N GLN A 65 33.84 -17.03 9.95
CA GLN A 65 34.45 -16.07 10.89
C GLN A 65 35.96 -15.93 10.62
N SER A 66 36.53 -14.75 10.85
CA SER A 66 37.97 -14.48 10.63
C SER A 66 38.84 -14.85 11.85
N ARG A 67 39.92 -15.57 11.52
CA ARG A 67 41.23 -15.80 12.16
C ARG A 67 41.38 -16.26 13.61
N HIS A 68 40.45 -16.09 14.56
CA HIS A 68 40.77 -16.40 15.98
C HIS A 68 39.73 -17.11 16.88
N ILE A 69 38.60 -17.62 16.40
CA ILE A 69 37.67 -18.44 17.22
C ILE A 69 37.03 -19.58 16.41
N ASP A 70 36.64 -20.64 17.15
CA ASP A 70 36.07 -21.90 16.70
C ASP A 70 34.99 -21.77 15.61
N GLN A 71 35.10 -22.71 14.67
CA GLN A 71 34.40 -22.82 13.41
C GLN A 71 32.86 -22.72 13.56
N MET A 72 32.31 -21.52 13.38
CA MET A 72 30.86 -21.31 13.45
C MET A 72 30.21 -21.64 12.08
N ASN A 73 30.04 -22.94 11.79
CA ASN A 73 29.37 -23.46 10.59
C ASN A 73 27.84 -23.26 10.66
N SER A 74 27.37 -22.06 10.98
CA SER A 74 25.93 -21.76 10.99
C SER A 74 25.47 -21.49 9.55
N PRO A 75 24.54 -22.32 9.03
CA PRO A 75 23.96 -22.09 7.72
C PRO A 75 23.15 -20.79 7.73
N VAL A 76 23.16 -20.12 6.58
CA VAL A 76 22.41 -18.88 6.35
C VAL A 76 21.74 -18.99 5.00
N ALA A 77 20.45 -18.68 4.95
CA ALA A 77 19.76 -18.52 3.69
C ALA A 77 19.88 -17.07 3.22
N ILE A 78 20.31 -16.89 1.97
CA ILE A 78 20.21 -15.62 1.25
C ILE A 78 19.07 -15.77 0.27
N VAL A 79 18.05 -14.95 0.43
CA VAL A 79 16.85 -14.95 -0.42
C VAL A 79 16.78 -13.61 -1.14
N GLU A 80 16.68 -13.66 -2.46
CA GLU A 80 16.40 -12.52 -3.31
C GLU A 80 14.98 -12.64 -3.86
N MET A 81 14.23 -11.55 -3.74
CA MET A 81 12.83 -11.46 -4.13
C MET A 81 12.64 -10.27 -5.06
N GLU A 82 12.10 -10.53 -6.25
CA GLU A 82 11.76 -9.47 -7.20
C GLU A 82 10.26 -9.22 -7.15
N LEU A 83 9.88 -8.00 -6.78
CA LEU A 83 8.50 -7.53 -6.78
C LEU A 83 8.30 -6.53 -7.91
N GLU A 84 7.26 -6.71 -8.72
CA GLU A 84 6.84 -5.73 -9.72
C GLU A 84 5.65 -4.93 -9.22
N LYS A 85 5.74 -3.60 -9.33
CA LYS A 85 4.62 -2.68 -9.16
C LYS A 85 4.55 -1.75 -10.37
N ASN A 86 3.42 -1.72 -11.08
CA ASN A 86 3.19 -0.84 -12.24
C ASN A 86 4.32 -0.91 -13.31
N GLY A 87 4.84 -2.11 -13.57
CA GLY A 87 5.94 -2.34 -14.53
C GLY A 87 7.35 -1.97 -14.02
N GLN A 88 7.48 -1.51 -12.77
CA GLN A 88 8.78 -1.32 -12.12
C GLN A 88 9.11 -2.54 -11.25
N VAL A 89 10.25 -3.18 -11.52
CA VAL A 89 10.75 -4.31 -10.72
C VAL A 89 11.70 -3.80 -9.64
N ARG A 90 11.51 -4.27 -8.41
CA ARG A 90 12.39 -4.01 -7.26
C ARG A 90 12.88 -5.33 -6.68
N ALA A 91 14.20 -5.45 -6.52
CA ALA A 91 14.82 -6.58 -5.85
C ALA A 91 14.99 -6.29 -4.35
N PHE A 92 14.69 -7.30 -3.52
CA PHE A 92 14.87 -7.29 -2.07
C PHE A 92 15.73 -8.47 -1.66
N TYR A 93 16.75 -8.20 -0.83
CA TYR A 93 17.67 -9.22 -0.32
C TYR A 93 17.42 -9.44 1.17
N PHE A 94 17.19 -10.69 1.54
CA PHE A 94 16.99 -11.13 2.91
C PHE A 94 18.07 -12.12 3.29
N ILE A 95 18.68 -11.91 4.45
CA ILE A 95 19.65 -12.83 5.05
C ILE A 95 18.98 -13.43 6.28
N LEU A 96 18.65 -14.70 6.20
CA LEU A 96 17.91 -15.41 7.24
C LEU A 96 18.87 -16.35 7.99
N PRO A 97 19.06 -16.19 9.31
CA PRO A 97 19.77 -17.18 10.11
C PRO A 97 18.93 -18.46 10.17
N MET A 98 19.61 -19.60 10.15
CA MET A 98 19.01 -20.93 10.33
C MET A 98 19.45 -21.53 11.65
#